data_AF-A0A2A3HHK0-F1
#
_entry.id   AF-A0A2A3HHK0-F1
#
_cell.length_a   1.000
_cell.length_b   1.000
_cell.length_c   1.000
_cell.angle_alpha   90.00
_cell.angle_beta   90.00
_cell.angle_gamma   90.00
#
_symmetry.space_group_name_H-M   'P 1'
#
loop_
_entity.id
_entity.type
_entity.pdbx_description
1 polymer ?
#
loop_
_entity_poly.entity_id
_entity_poly.type
_entity_poly.pdbx_seq_one_letter_code
_entity_poly.pdbx_strand_id
1 'polypeptide(L)' 'MRDLLDKLLKMGYSVLFSVEGGFPVVRIIQGTDVEHPVKSCSLGSGDFRESIEETLQSMILDLERHPN' A
#
# COMPACT_ATOMS: atom_id res chain seq x y z
N MET A 1 -8.07 -7.79 -5.18
CA MET A 1 -7.96 -6.64 -4.24
C MET A 1 -8.28 -6.98 -2.78
N ARG A 2 -9.44 -7.61 -2.46
CA ARG A 2 -9.80 -7.98 -1.06
C ARG A 2 -8.79 -8.91 -0.40
N ASP A 3 -8.27 -9.91 -1.13
CA ASP A 3 -7.28 -10.86 -0.63
C ASP A 3 -5.93 -10.21 -0.26
N LEU A 4 -5.53 -9.17 -1.00
CA LEU A 4 -4.27 -8.44 -0.73
C LEU A 4 -4.37 -7.61 0.56
N LEU A 5 -5.51 -6.97 0.77
CA LEU A 5 -5.79 -6.22 2.00
C LEU A 5 -5.87 -7.16 3.20
N ASP A 6 -6.53 -8.32 3.05
CA ASP A 6 -6.62 -9.34 4.10
C ASP A 6 -5.24 -9.90 4.46
N LYS A 7 -4.37 -10.10 3.46
CA LYS A 7 -2.97 -10.51 3.67
C LYS A 7 -2.19 -9.46 4.46
N LEU A 8 -2.27 -8.18 4.07
CA LEU A 8 -1.60 -7.09 4.78
C LEU A 8 -2.07 -6.98 6.23
N LEU A 9 -3.39 -7.09 6.47
CA LEU A 9 -3.97 -7.09 7.81
C LEU A 9 -3.45 -8.26 8.65
N LYS A 10 -3.33 -9.47 8.09
CA LYS A 10 -2.75 -10.64 8.77
C LYS A 10 -1.26 -10.46 9.11
N MET A 11 -0.54 -9.66 8.32
CA MET A 11 0.85 -9.30 8.59
C MET A 11 0.99 -8.15 9.61
N GLY A 12 -0.12 -7.61 10.12
CA GLY A 12 -0.11 -6.48 11.06
C GLY A 12 0.02 -5.11 10.41
N TYR A 13 -0.18 -5.04 9.09
CA TYR A 13 -0.14 -3.80 8.33
C TYR A 13 -1.55 -3.31 7.97
N SER A 14 -1.69 -2.00 7.87
CA SER A 14 -2.89 -1.34 7.34
C SER A 14 -2.55 -0.58 6.07
N VAL A 15 -3.53 -0.41 5.19
CA VAL A 15 -3.38 0.36 3.95
C VAL A 15 -4.14 1.66 4.07
N LEU A 16 -3.49 2.75 3.70
CA LEU A 16 -4.05 4.08 3.70
C LEU A 16 -4.04 4.64 2.27
N PHE A 17 -5.20 5.13 1.84
CA PHE A 17 -5.36 5.75 0.52
C PHE A 17 -5.52 7.25 0.71
N SER A 18 -4.78 8.03 -0.07
CA SER A 18 -4.77 9.48 0.02
C SER A 18 -4.65 10.08 -1.38
N VAL A 19 -5.04 11.34 -1.55
CA VAL A 19 -4.80 12.08 -2.79
C VAL A 19 -3.94 13.28 -2.45
N GLU A 20 -2.77 13.38 -3.07
CA GLU A 20 -1.79 14.44 -2.82
C GLU A 20 -1.38 15.10 -4.13
N GLY A 21 -1.54 16.42 -4.21
CA GLY A 21 -1.22 17.17 -5.43
C GLY A 21 -2.03 16.74 -6.66
N GLY A 22 -3.19 16.11 -6.46
CA GLY A 22 -4.02 15.56 -7.54
C GLY A 22 -3.69 14.12 -7.93
N PHE A 23 -2.72 13.49 -7.28
CA PHE A 23 -2.32 12.10 -7.55
C PHE A 23 -2.80 11.16 -6.44
N PRO A 24 -3.36 10.00 -6.81
CA PRO A 24 -3.68 8.95 -5.84
C PRO A 24 -2.39 8.33 -5.29
N VAL A 25 -2.26 8.31 -3.96
CA VAL A 25 -1.13 7.76 -3.21
C VAL A 25 -1.65 6.65 -2.31
N VAL A 26 -0.93 5.52 -2.30
CA VAL A 26 -1.17 4.40 -1.40
C VAL A 26 -0.01 4.28 -0.41
N ARG A 27 -0.33 4.06 0.86
CA ARG A 27 0.63 3.88 1.94
C ARG A 27 0.34 2.60 2.70
N ILE A 28 1.38 1.91 3.11
CA ILE A 28 1.31 0.78 4.04
C ILE A 28 1.88 1.24 5.37
N ILE A 29 1.11 1.12 6.43
CA ILE A 29 1.47 1.49 7.79
C ILE A 29 1.48 0.25 8.68
N GLN A 30 2.28 0.24 9.73
CA GLN A 30 2.28 -0.84 10.71
C GLN A 30 1.34 -0.47 11.87
N GLY A 31 0.30 -1.28 12.09
CA GLY A 31 -0.73 -0.98 13.08
C GLY A 31 -1.46 0.35 12.80
N THR A 32 -1.14 1.36 13.62
CA THR A 32 -1.77 2.71 13.61
C THR A 32 -0.78 3.85 13.37
N ASP A 33 0.49 3.55 13.08
CA ASP A 33 1.51 4.57 12.85
C ASP A 33 1.39 5.17 11.45
N VAL A 34 0.62 6.26 11.35
CA VAL A 34 0.41 7.00 10.10
C VAL A 34 1.58 7.94 9.79
N GLU A 35 2.37 8.33 10.79
CA GLU A 35 3.49 9.27 10.63
C GLU A 35 4.70 8.60 9.98
N HIS A 36 4.88 7.29 10.20
CA HIS A 36 5.98 6.51 9.64
C HIS A 36 5.47 5.36 8.77
N PRO A 37 4.99 5.63 7.54
CA PRO A 37 4.58 4.57 6.62
C PRO A 37 5.77 3.70 6.24
N VAL A 38 5.59 2.38 6.39
CA VAL A 38 6.58 1.36 6.01
C VAL A 38 6.85 1.41 4.51
N LYS A 39 5.81 1.67 3.71
CA LYS A 39 5.92 1.90 2.27
C LYS A 39 4.93 2.97 1.81
N SER A 40 5.32 3.73 0.81
CA SER A 40 4.43 4.66 0.11
C SER A 40 4.70 4.62 -1.39
N CYS A 41 3.64 4.71 -2.19
CA CYS A 41 3.73 4.74 -3.64
C CYS A 41 2.65 5.63 -4.24
N SER A 42 3.03 6.41 -5.26
CA SER A 42 2.10 7.19 -6.08
C SER A 42 1.64 6.34 -7.26
N LEU A 43 0.33 6.26 -7.47
CA LEU A 43 -0.29 5.43 -8.50
C LEU A 43 -0.32 6.10 -9.89
N GLY A 44 0.18 7.35 -9.99
CA GLY A 44 0.19 8.10 -11.25
C GLY A 44 -1.21 8.43 -11.80
N SER A 45 -1.26 8.86 -13.06
CA SER A 45 -2.50 9.27 -13.77
C SER A 45 -3.18 8.13 -14.55
N GLY A 46 -2.90 6.87 -14.23
CA GLY A 46 -3.47 5.70 -14.89
C GLY A 46 -4.81 5.26 -14.28
N ASP A 47 -5.40 4.19 -14.84
CA ASP A 47 -6.59 3.54 -14.28
C ASP A 47 -6.32 3.04 -12.86
N PHE A 48 -6.81 3.83 -11.88
CA PHE A 48 -6.57 3.65 -10.44
C PHE A 48 -6.73 2.20 -9.97
N ARG A 49 -7.73 1.48 -10.49
CA ARG A 49 -8.09 0.14 -10.03
C ARG A 49 -7.09 -0.93 -10.46
N GLU A 50 -6.51 -0.81 -11.66
CA GLU A 50 -5.48 -1.72 -12.13
C GLU A 50 -4.15 -1.37 -11.47
N SER A 51 -3.77 -0.09 -11.49
CA SER A 51 -2.51 0.38 -10.91
C SER A 51 -2.38 0.06 -9.42
N ILE A 52 -3.47 0.10 -8.65
CA ILE A 52 -3.41 -0.14 -7.20
C ILE A 52 -3.21 -1.61 -6.85
N GLU A 53 -3.76 -2.52 -7.66
CA GLU A 53 -3.61 -3.94 -7.41
C GLU A 53 -2.16 -4.38 -7.67
N GLU A 54 -1.59 -3.96 -8.80
CA GLU A 54 -0.19 -4.22 -9.14
C GLU A 54 0.78 -3.61 -8.10
N THR A 55 0.51 -2.36 -7.71
CA THR A 55 1.35 -1.66 -6.73
C THR A 55 1.29 -2.33 -5.36
N LEU A 56 0.10 -2.72 -4.88
CA LEU A 56 -0.05 -3.46 -3.62
C LEU A 56 0.65 -4.81 -3.66
N GLN A 57 0.52 -5.57 -4.75
CA GLN A 57 1.23 -6.84 -4.92
C GLN A 57 2.74 -6.66 -4.84
N SER A 58 3.28 -5.66 -5.55
CA SER A 58 4.71 -5.32 -5.52
C SER A 58 5.18 -4.94 -4.11
N MET A 59 4.43 -4.08 -3.42
CA MET A 59 4.77 -3.65 -2.06
C MET A 59 4.72 -4.81 -1.06
N ILE A 60 3.74 -5.71 -1.16
CA ILE A 60 3.66 -6.92 -0.32
C ILE A 60 4.85 -7.84 -0.57
N LEU A 61 5.19 -8.10 -1.84
CA LEU A 61 6.34 -8.94 -2.20
C LEU A 61 7.65 -8.39 -1.62
N ASP A 62 7.81 -7.08 -1.62
CA ASP A 62 8.98 -6.43 -1.06
C ASP A 62 9.00 -6.51 0.48
N LEU A 63 7.85 -6.36 1.15
CA LEU A 63 7.70 -6.61 2.59
C LEU A 63 8.01 -8.05 2.98
N GLU A 64 7.64 -9.02 2.14
CA GLU A 64 7.94 -10.44 2.38
C GLU A 64 9.43 -10.76 2.17
N ARG A 65 10.09 -10.05 1.24
CA ARG A 65 11.53 -10.22 0.98
C ARG A 65 12.42 -9.53 2.02
N HIS A 66 11.96 -8.41 2.55
CA HIS A 66 12.66 -7.62 3.55
C HIS A 66 11.74 -7.39 4.76
N PRO A 67 11.56 -8.42 5.63
CA PRO A 67 10.90 -8.21 6.90
C PRO A 67 11.77 -7.28 7.74
N ASN A 68 11.32 -6.04 7.91
CA ASN A 68 11.89 -5.10 8.89
C ASN A 68 11.72 -5.64 10.31
#